data_AF-A0A6L4WMT9-F1
#
_entry.id   AF-A0A6L4WMT9-F1
#
_cell.length_a   1.000
_cell.length_b   1.000
_cell.length_c   1.000
_cell.angle_alpha   90.00
_cell.angle_beta   90.00
_cell.angle_gamma   90.00
#
_symmetry.space_group_name_H-M   'P 1'
#
loop_
_entity.id
_entity.type
_entity.pdbx_description
1 polymer ?
#
loop_
_entity_poly.entity_id
_entity_poly.type
_entity_poly.pdbx_seq_one_letter_code
_entity_poly.pdbx_strand_id
1 'polypeptide(L)'
;MKIEKILERINMDSSKKYEPTLQTLQLLQKQYLLNVPYENLDFFLNKEFSSNLSNVYEKIVNNNRGGICYESHTLFLYLLKSLGFDACLTFAKVEDLTYIGKDYPHLLILVNLNSIDYLVDVANGQNVREAMNIDDESFISTAENHMYKIQKKNDKYILLVNYKNETWTPRYYFTKEEKFPSDFIDIFRNDKENNINKKVPLLITLAKENGRITMLDDKMILRENDRKSSWKILKENRVEALKKYFNIIIKI
;
A
#
# COMPACT_ATOMS: atom_id res chain seq x y z
N MET A 1 18.56 2.83 11.06
CA MET A 1 18.05 2.28 9.78
C MET A 1 18.68 3.10 8.66
N LYS A 2 19.04 2.47 7.53
CA LYS A 2 19.76 3.15 6.44
C LYS A 2 18.77 3.47 5.31
N ILE A 3 18.65 4.74 4.95
CA ILE A 3 17.69 5.20 3.93
C ILE A 3 18.10 4.64 2.55
N GLU A 4 19.40 4.51 2.32
CA GLU A 4 20.02 3.95 1.11
C GLU A 4 19.46 2.56 0.80
N LYS A 5 19.32 1.71 1.83
CA LYS A 5 18.74 0.37 1.67
C LYS A 5 17.25 0.41 1.34
N ILE A 6 16.51 1.40 1.82
CA ILE A 6 15.09 1.57 1.46
C ILE A 6 14.99 1.99 -0.01
N LEU A 7 15.84 2.93 -0.44
CA LEU A 7 15.93 3.35 -1.84
C LEU A 7 16.28 2.17 -2.75
N GLU A 8 17.31 1.39 -2.41
CA GLU A 8 17.67 0.16 -3.12
C GLU A 8 16.52 -0.85 -3.16
N ARG A 9 15.80 -1.04 -2.04
CA ARG A 9 14.65 -1.95 -1.95
C ARG A 9 13.53 -1.58 -2.91
N ILE A 10 13.37 -0.28 -3.19
CA ILE A 10 12.40 0.23 -4.16
C ILE A 10 13.01 0.49 -5.54
N ASN A 11 14.22 -0.02 -5.82
CA ASN A 11 14.92 0.14 -7.09
C ASN A 11 15.21 1.62 -7.46
N MET A 12 15.56 2.41 -6.45
CA MET A 12 16.04 3.78 -6.57
C MET A 12 17.57 3.83 -6.35
N ASP A 13 18.21 4.82 -6.97
CA ASP A 13 19.65 5.02 -6.89
C ASP A 13 20.02 5.66 -5.55
N SER A 14 20.56 4.86 -4.63
CA SER A 14 20.92 5.30 -3.28
C SER A 14 22.09 6.29 -3.23
N SER A 15 22.81 6.50 -4.34
CA SER A 15 23.88 7.50 -4.43
C SER A 15 23.37 8.91 -4.74
N LYS A 16 22.11 9.04 -5.19
CA LYS A 16 21.50 10.32 -5.55
C LYS A 16 20.84 10.99 -4.36
N LYS A 17 20.85 12.32 -4.39
CA LYS A 17 20.04 13.14 -3.51
C LYS A 17 18.65 13.34 -4.11
N TYR A 18 17.63 13.17 -3.29
CA TYR A 18 16.23 13.35 -3.67
C TYR A 18 15.66 14.53 -2.88
N GLU A 19 15.36 15.64 -3.55
CA GLU A 19 14.77 16.82 -2.93
C GLU A 19 13.24 16.63 -2.74
N PRO A 20 12.63 17.23 -1.71
CA PRO A 20 11.21 17.08 -1.39
C PRO A 20 10.31 17.85 -2.37
N THR A 21 10.22 17.35 -3.60
CA THR A 21 9.39 17.91 -4.68
C THR A 21 8.27 16.94 -5.06
N LEU A 22 7.24 17.45 -5.74
CA LEU A 22 6.16 16.61 -6.25
C LEU A 22 6.68 15.53 -7.22
N GLN A 23 7.66 15.86 -8.06
CA GLN A 23 8.28 14.91 -8.98
C GLN A 23 8.97 13.76 -8.22
N THR A 24 9.72 14.08 -7.17
CA THR A 24 10.32 13.07 -6.29
C THR A 24 9.26 12.23 -5.60
N LEU A 25 8.19 12.85 -5.09
CA LEU A 25 7.11 12.16 -4.40
C LEU A 25 6.41 11.13 -5.29
N GLN A 26 6.05 11.55 -6.51
CA GLN A 26 5.45 10.67 -7.52
C GLN A 26 6.39 9.53 -7.91
N LEU A 27 7.68 9.82 -8.09
CA LEU A 27 8.68 8.81 -8.41
C LEU A 27 8.81 7.78 -7.29
N LEU A 28 8.93 8.22 -6.03
CA LEU A 28 9.02 7.34 -4.87
C LEU A 28 7.79 6.45 -4.72
N GLN A 29 6.59 7.01 -4.85
CA GLN A 29 5.33 6.24 -4.78
C GLN A 29 5.27 5.19 -5.88
N LYS A 30 5.55 5.58 -7.14
CA LYS A 30 5.58 4.65 -8.28
C LYS A 30 6.57 3.51 -8.03
N GLN A 31 7.79 3.83 -7.63
CA GLN A 31 8.85 2.85 -7.40
C GLN A 31 8.54 1.92 -6.23
N TYR A 32 7.95 2.43 -5.16
CA TYR A 32 7.49 1.59 -4.06
C TYR A 32 6.45 0.57 -4.53
N LEU A 33 5.42 1.03 -5.26
CA LEU A 33 4.34 0.17 -5.76
C LEU A 33 4.81 -0.94 -6.70
N LEU A 34 5.85 -0.68 -7.51
CA LEU A 34 6.39 -1.63 -8.48
C LEU A 34 7.34 -2.67 -7.85
N ASN A 35 7.90 -2.39 -6.67
CA ASN A 35 8.97 -3.20 -6.09
C ASN A 35 8.60 -3.82 -4.74
N VAL A 36 7.74 -3.19 -3.95
CA VAL A 36 7.31 -3.68 -2.63
C VAL A 36 5.88 -4.21 -2.73
N PRO A 37 5.67 -5.53 -2.58
CA PRO A 37 4.33 -6.10 -2.67
C PRO A 37 3.51 -5.72 -1.43
N TYR A 38 2.21 -5.56 -1.63
CA TYR A 38 1.27 -5.72 -0.53
C TYR A 38 1.15 -7.22 -0.24
N GLU A 39 1.20 -7.61 1.04
CA GLU A 39 1.03 -9.00 1.46
C GLU A 39 0.51 -9.11 2.89
N ASN A 40 -0.30 -10.14 3.13
CA ASN A 40 -0.83 -10.47 4.45
C ASN A 40 -0.34 -11.83 4.97
N LEU A 41 0.85 -12.29 4.56
CA LEU A 41 1.36 -13.63 4.92
C LEU A 41 1.46 -13.84 6.42
N ASP A 42 1.91 -12.83 7.17
CA ASP A 42 2.03 -12.96 8.63
C ASP A 42 0.65 -13.11 9.28
N PHE A 43 -0.34 -12.33 8.83
CA PHE A 43 -1.73 -12.48 9.26
C PHE A 43 -2.27 -13.87 8.89
N PHE A 44 -2.08 -14.31 7.65
CA PHE A 44 -2.50 -15.63 7.17
C PHE A 44 -1.87 -16.79 7.95
N LEU A 45 -0.65 -16.62 8.45
CA LEU A 45 0.09 -17.61 9.24
C LEU A 45 -0.09 -17.43 10.75
N ASN A 46 -1.01 -16.57 11.21
CA ASN A 46 -1.21 -16.22 12.62
C ASN A 46 0.08 -15.77 13.33
N LYS A 47 0.98 -15.12 12.60
CA LYS A 47 2.17 -14.47 13.14
C LYS A 47 1.82 -13.04 13.53
N GLU A 48 2.51 -12.52 14.54
CA GLU A 48 2.40 -11.11 14.89
C GLU A 48 3.08 -10.26 13.81
N PHE A 49 2.35 -9.30 13.27
CA PHE A 49 2.92 -8.19 12.53
C PHE A 49 3.25 -7.05 13.50
N SER A 50 4.02 -6.08 13.06
CA SER A 50 4.49 -4.99 13.92
C SER A 50 4.35 -3.65 13.23
N SER A 51 3.81 -2.66 13.94
CA SER A 51 3.91 -1.26 13.54
C SER A 51 5.21 -0.60 14.03
N ASN A 52 6.07 -1.35 14.74
CA ASN A 52 7.37 -0.84 15.14
C ASN A 52 8.29 -0.71 13.92
N LEU A 53 8.77 0.50 13.67
CA LEU A 53 9.57 0.82 12.49
C LEU A 53 10.80 -0.09 12.31
N SER A 54 11.48 -0.49 13.39
CA SER A 54 12.65 -1.38 13.29
C SER A 54 12.26 -2.77 12.78
N ASN A 55 11.14 -3.32 13.25
CA ASN A 55 10.63 -4.61 12.80
C ASN A 55 10.12 -4.54 11.36
N VAL A 56 9.41 -3.46 11.01
CA VAL A 56 8.94 -3.19 9.64
C VAL A 56 10.13 -3.10 8.67
N TYR A 57 11.16 -2.36 9.05
CA TYR A 57 12.38 -2.23 8.25
C TYR A 57 13.06 -3.59 8.06
N GLU A 58 13.22 -4.36 9.14
CA GLU A 58 13.81 -5.70 9.06
C GLU A 58 13.03 -6.61 8.12
N LYS A 59 11.69 -6.61 8.22
CA LYS A 59 10.81 -7.39 7.35
C LYS A 59 10.91 -6.95 5.88
N ILE A 60 10.55 -5.70 5.58
CA ILE A 60 10.38 -5.24 4.20
C ILE A 60 11.72 -5.05 3.49
N VAL A 61 12.71 -4.48 4.18
CA VAL A 61 13.99 -4.06 3.59
C VAL A 61 15.02 -5.18 3.68
N ASN A 62 15.31 -5.70 4.88
CA ASN A 62 16.39 -6.68 5.04
C ASN A 62 15.97 -8.11 4.64
N ASN A 63 14.68 -8.46 4.75
CA ASN A 63 14.16 -9.79 4.41
C ASN A 63 13.38 -9.82 3.08
N ASN A 64 13.42 -8.75 2.28
CA ASN A 64 12.73 -8.65 0.99
C ASN A 64 11.25 -9.06 1.05
N ARG A 65 10.55 -8.74 2.14
CA ARG A 65 9.11 -8.95 2.24
C ARG A 65 8.32 -7.76 1.69
N GLY A 66 7.01 -7.90 1.71
CA GLY A 66 6.06 -6.81 1.58
C GLY A 66 5.47 -6.46 2.94
N GLY A 67 4.33 -5.80 2.95
CA GLY A 67 3.54 -5.62 4.17
C GLY A 67 2.12 -5.18 3.89
N ILE A 68 1.29 -5.18 4.93
CA ILE A 68 -0.03 -4.55 4.90
C ILE A 68 0.12 -3.01 4.97
N CYS A 69 -1.00 -2.27 4.95
CA CYS A 69 -0.97 -0.79 4.97
C CYS A 69 -0.16 -0.22 6.14
N TYR A 70 -0.38 -0.73 7.35
CA TYR A 70 0.32 -0.28 8.55
C TYR A 70 1.84 -0.42 8.47
N GLU A 71 2.34 -1.52 7.90
CA GLU A 71 3.78 -1.75 7.77
C GLU A 71 4.35 -0.90 6.61
N SER A 72 3.69 -0.95 5.46
CA SER A 72 4.16 -0.28 4.25
C SER A 72 4.15 1.25 4.39
N HIS A 73 3.06 1.83 4.92
CA HIS A 73 2.98 3.27 5.16
C HIS A 73 3.87 3.71 6.32
N THR A 74 4.14 2.88 7.34
CA THR A 74 5.14 3.20 8.38
C THR A 74 6.54 3.34 7.79
N LEU A 75 6.94 2.39 6.94
CA LEU A 75 8.24 2.46 6.25
C LEU A 75 8.30 3.65 5.29
N PHE A 76 7.23 3.87 4.53
CA PHE A 76 7.19 4.92 3.52
C PHE A 76 7.16 6.32 4.15
N LEU A 77 6.44 6.51 5.25
CA LEU A 77 6.48 7.74 6.04
C LEU A 77 7.90 8.03 6.56
N TYR A 78 8.59 7.00 7.08
CA TYR A 78 9.98 7.14 7.52
C TYR A 78 10.90 7.58 6.37
N LEU A 79 10.76 6.98 5.18
CA LEU A 79 11.49 7.39 3.99
C LEU A 79 11.22 8.86 3.63
N LEU A 80 9.94 9.25 3.55
CA LEU A 80 9.53 10.62 3.21
C LEU A 80 10.07 11.65 4.20
N LYS A 81 9.84 11.46 5.51
CA LYS A 81 10.36 12.37 6.55
C LYS A 81 11.88 12.47 6.52
N SER A 82 12.57 11.35 6.25
CA SER A 82 14.03 11.33 6.16
C SER A 82 14.58 12.08 4.94
N LEU A 83 13.79 12.21 3.88
CA LEU A 83 14.09 13.01 2.69
C LEU A 83 13.63 14.47 2.82
N GLY A 84 13.09 14.87 3.98
CA GLY A 84 12.68 16.25 4.25
C GLY A 84 11.26 16.61 3.81
N PHE A 85 10.43 15.62 3.46
CA PHE A 85 9.01 15.87 3.22
C PHE A 85 8.28 16.16 4.53
N ASP A 86 7.36 17.12 4.51
CA ASP A 86 6.35 17.28 5.54
C ASP A 86 5.22 16.26 5.30
N ALA A 87 5.21 15.19 6.07
CA ALA A 87 4.31 14.06 5.87
C ALA A 87 3.78 13.51 7.20
N CYS A 88 2.51 13.09 7.19
CA CYS A 88 1.84 12.48 8.33
C CYS A 88 0.93 11.31 7.90
N LEU A 89 0.52 10.48 8.87
CA LEU A 89 -0.48 9.43 8.63
C LEU A 89 -1.88 9.96 8.89
N THR A 90 -2.87 9.40 8.20
CA THR A 90 -4.29 9.61 8.50
C THR A 90 -5.08 8.31 8.33
N PHE A 91 -6.26 8.24 8.94
CA PHE A 91 -7.18 7.13 8.77
C PHE A 91 -8.05 7.28 7.52
N ALA A 92 -8.29 6.13 6.90
CA ALA A 92 -9.33 5.94 5.91
C ALA A 92 -10.34 4.88 6.35
N LYS A 93 -11.62 5.18 6.16
CA LYS A 93 -12.71 4.20 6.24
C LYS A 93 -12.94 3.63 4.85
N VAL A 94 -12.63 2.35 4.66
CA VAL A 94 -12.80 1.63 3.39
C VAL A 94 -14.24 1.14 3.24
N GLU A 95 -14.81 1.32 2.05
CA GLU A 95 -16.11 0.72 1.69
C GLU A 95 -15.96 -0.54 0.82
N ASP A 96 -14.83 -0.69 0.12
CA ASP A 96 -14.49 -1.86 -0.70
C ASP A 96 -13.98 -3.02 0.18
N LEU A 97 -14.76 -4.10 0.26
CA LEU A 97 -14.59 -5.25 1.16
C LEU A 97 -13.51 -6.26 0.73
N THR A 98 -12.67 -5.94 -0.24
CA THR A 98 -11.82 -6.92 -0.93
C THR A 98 -10.52 -7.31 -0.21
N TYR A 99 -10.21 -6.70 0.93
CA TYR A 99 -8.99 -6.93 1.71
C TYR A 99 -9.31 -7.15 3.19
N ILE A 100 -8.29 -7.35 4.05
CA ILE A 100 -8.42 -7.50 5.51
C ILE A 100 -9.46 -6.46 6.00
N GLY A 101 -10.63 -6.97 6.41
CA GLY A 101 -11.96 -6.39 6.13
C GLY A 101 -12.29 -4.97 6.60
N LYS A 102 -13.55 -4.60 6.35
CA LYS A 102 -14.26 -3.39 6.84
C LYS A 102 -13.99 -3.01 8.29
N ASP A 103 -13.56 -3.99 9.09
CA ASP A 103 -13.35 -3.89 10.53
C ASP A 103 -12.02 -3.20 10.90
N TYR A 104 -11.09 -3.01 9.95
CA TYR A 104 -9.82 -2.31 10.20
C TYR A 104 -9.73 -0.99 9.44
N PRO A 105 -9.30 0.10 10.09
CA PRO A 105 -9.09 1.35 9.39
C PRO A 105 -7.88 1.26 8.46
N HIS A 106 -8.01 1.73 7.24
CA HIS A 106 -6.89 1.83 6.31
C HIS A 106 -6.00 3.03 6.69
N LEU A 107 -4.70 2.93 6.46
CA LEU A 107 -3.79 4.05 6.63
C LEU A 107 -3.49 4.71 5.30
N LEU A 108 -3.36 6.02 5.34
CA LEU A 108 -2.93 6.84 4.22
C LEU A 108 -1.82 7.77 4.69
N ILE A 109 -1.06 8.30 3.74
CA ILE A 109 -0.11 9.36 3.99
C ILE A 109 -0.64 10.64 3.34
N LEU A 110 -0.60 11.74 4.09
CA LEU A 110 -0.72 13.08 3.54
C LEU A 110 0.67 13.72 3.51
N VAL A 111 1.00 14.38 2.42
CA VAL A 111 2.26 15.12 2.25
C VAL A 111 1.95 16.57 1.90
N ASN A 112 2.41 17.50 2.73
CA ASN A 112 2.30 18.93 2.44
C ASN A 112 3.50 19.37 1.60
N LEU A 113 3.22 19.98 0.45
CA LEU A 113 4.22 20.63 -0.39
C LEU A 113 3.72 22.03 -0.73
N ASN A 114 4.39 23.06 -0.21
CA ASN A 114 4.05 24.46 -0.47
C ASN A 114 2.57 24.78 -0.19
N SER A 115 2.05 24.34 0.96
CA SER A 115 0.65 24.51 1.37
C SER A 115 -0.39 23.73 0.55
N ILE A 116 0.04 22.80 -0.29
CA ILE A 116 -0.83 21.85 -1.00
C ILE A 116 -0.66 20.47 -0.38
N ASP A 117 -1.76 19.85 0.00
CA ASP A 117 -1.75 18.49 0.55
C ASP A 117 -1.99 17.44 -0.52
N TYR A 118 -1.09 16.46 -0.57
CA TYR A 118 -1.14 15.35 -1.49
C TYR A 118 -1.46 14.05 -0.76
N LEU A 119 -2.48 13.34 -1.25
CA LEU A 119 -2.78 11.97 -0.86
C LEU A 119 -1.78 11.01 -1.49
N VAL A 120 -1.18 10.18 -0.65
CA VAL A 120 -0.22 9.15 -1.06
C VAL A 120 -0.63 7.81 -0.45
N ASP A 121 -0.82 6.81 -1.31
CA ASP A 121 -1.20 5.46 -0.90
C ASP A 121 -0.35 4.41 -1.62
N VAL A 122 0.42 3.64 -0.85
CA VAL A 122 1.31 2.60 -1.35
C VAL A 122 0.84 1.18 -1.01
N ALA A 123 -0.27 1.00 -0.28
CA ALA A 123 -0.56 -0.29 0.35
C ALA A 123 -2.04 -0.60 0.62
N ASN A 124 -2.93 -0.22 -0.30
CA ASN A 124 -4.35 -0.60 -0.38
C ASN A 124 -4.62 -1.72 -1.40
N GLY A 125 -3.62 -2.58 -1.64
CA GLY A 125 -3.65 -3.58 -2.70
C GLY A 125 -3.65 -2.93 -4.09
N GLN A 126 -4.82 -2.50 -4.56
CA GLN A 126 -5.00 -1.74 -5.79
C GLN A 126 -5.00 -0.22 -5.52
N ASN A 127 -3.89 0.42 -5.86
CA ASN A 127 -3.58 1.79 -5.47
C ASN A 127 -3.71 2.76 -6.63
N VAL A 128 -4.07 4.00 -6.30
CA VAL A 128 -3.63 5.17 -7.05
C VAL A 128 -2.10 5.14 -7.14
N ARG A 129 -1.57 5.43 -8.32
CA ARG A 129 -0.12 5.30 -8.60
C ARG A 129 0.66 6.60 -8.52
N GLU A 130 0.00 7.71 -8.20
CA GLU A 130 0.60 9.03 -8.13
C GLU A 130 0.01 9.85 -7.00
N ALA A 131 0.76 10.85 -6.54
CA ALA A 131 0.34 11.71 -5.45
C ALA A 131 -0.78 12.64 -5.95
N MET A 132 -1.93 12.66 -5.25
CA MET A 132 -3.11 13.41 -5.67
C MET A 132 -3.34 14.63 -4.79
N ASN A 133 -3.42 15.82 -5.38
CA ASN A 133 -3.85 17.03 -4.65
C ASN A 133 -5.28 16.81 -4.13
N ILE A 134 -5.47 16.88 -2.81
CA ILE A 134 -6.77 16.57 -2.18
C ILE A 134 -7.84 17.65 -2.41
N ASP A 135 -7.43 18.86 -2.80
CA ASP A 135 -8.32 19.99 -3.08
C ASP A 135 -8.57 20.20 -4.58
N ASP A 136 -7.96 19.40 -5.46
CA ASP A 136 -8.24 19.41 -6.92
C ASP A 136 -9.23 18.30 -7.31
N GLU A 137 -10.53 18.63 -7.24
CA GLU A 137 -11.60 17.70 -7.62
C GLU A 137 -11.71 17.44 -9.13
N SER A 138 -10.97 18.20 -9.96
CA SER A 138 -10.96 18.05 -11.41
C SER A 138 -9.91 17.04 -11.88
N PHE A 139 -8.91 16.76 -11.06
CA PHE A 139 -7.83 15.84 -11.38
C PHE A 139 -8.32 14.38 -11.43
N ILE A 140 -7.94 13.69 -12.50
CA ILE A 140 -8.22 12.27 -12.70
C ILE A 140 -6.90 11.52 -12.87
N SER A 141 -6.60 10.65 -11.91
CA SER A 141 -5.51 9.67 -12.04
C SER A 141 -6.01 8.42 -12.75
N THR A 142 -5.16 7.79 -13.57
CA THR A 142 -5.49 6.53 -14.24
C THR A 142 -4.45 5.46 -13.98
N ALA A 143 -4.89 4.27 -13.59
CA ALA A 143 -4.03 3.12 -13.38
C ALA A 143 -4.81 1.81 -13.53
N GLU A 144 -4.26 0.82 -14.24
CA GLU A 144 -4.84 -0.53 -14.32
C GLU A 144 -6.31 -0.57 -14.78
N ASN A 145 -6.70 0.27 -15.74
CA ASN A 145 -8.11 0.46 -16.19
C ASN A 145 -9.05 1.01 -15.12
N HIS A 146 -8.50 1.64 -14.09
CA HIS A 146 -9.23 2.39 -13.08
C HIS A 146 -8.93 3.88 -13.26
N MET A 147 -9.96 4.68 -13.09
CA MET A 147 -9.86 6.12 -12.91
C MET A 147 -10.11 6.44 -11.45
N TYR A 148 -9.37 7.41 -10.93
CA TYR A 148 -9.48 7.87 -9.55
C TYR A 148 -9.63 9.38 -9.52
N LYS A 149 -10.49 9.87 -8.63
CA LYS A 149 -10.59 11.30 -8.32
C LYS A 149 -10.90 11.48 -6.85
N ILE A 150 -10.57 12.66 -6.32
CA ILE A 150 -10.91 13.03 -4.97
C ILE A 150 -12.10 13.99 -5.03
N GLN A 151 -13.05 13.81 -4.12
CA GLN A 151 -14.15 14.74 -3.91
C GLN A 151 -14.12 15.21 -2.45
N LYS A 152 -14.28 16.51 -2.23
CA LYS A 152 -14.41 17.09 -0.89
C LYS A 152 -15.87 17.23 -0.52
N LYS A 153 -16.21 16.86 0.71
CA LYS A 153 -17.55 17.03 1.27
C LYS A 153 -17.42 17.49 2.71
N ASN A 154 -17.58 18.80 2.93
CA ASN A 154 -17.28 19.46 4.19
C ASN A 154 -15.82 19.18 4.61
N ASP A 155 -15.59 18.69 5.82
CA ASP A 155 -14.25 18.35 6.35
C ASP A 155 -13.80 16.92 6.02
N LYS A 156 -14.51 16.23 5.12
CA LYS A 156 -14.21 14.85 4.71
C LYS A 156 -13.87 14.79 3.23
N TYR A 157 -12.96 13.90 2.91
CA TYR A 157 -12.53 13.62 1.54
C TYR A 157 -12.95 12.21 1.16
N ILE A 158 -13.26 12.02 -0.12
CA ILE A 158 -13.68 10.74 -0.69
C ILE A 158 -12.74 10.43 -1.84
N LEU A 159 -11.99 9.34 -1.77
CA LEU A 159 -11.38 8.78 -2.97
C LEU A 159 -12.45 7.97 -3.70
N LEU A 160 -12.80 8.42 -4.91
CA LEU A 160 -13.70 7.71 -5.80
C LEU A 160 -12.88 6.89 -6.80
N VAL A 161 -13.40 5.71 -7.15
CA VAL A 161 -12.84 4.85 -8.19
C VAL A 161 -13.90 4.55 -9.24
N ASN A 162 -13.49 4.51 -10.51
CA ASN A 162 -14.32 4.06 -11.62
C ASN A 162 -13.52 3.01 -12.40
N TYR A 163 -14.05 1.80 -12.49
CA TYR A 163 -13.46 0.73 -13.29
C TYR A 163 -14.14 0.69 -14.67
N LYS A 164 -13.34 0.70 -15.73
CA LYS A 164 -13.81 0.56 -17.12
C LYS A 164 -14.94 1.53 -17.53
N ASN A 165 -14.92 2.76 -17.01
CA ASN A 165 -15.88 3.82 -17.34
C ASN A 165 -17.34 3.47 -17.02
N GLU A 166 -17.58 2.60 -16.02
CA GLU A 166 -18.92 2.26 -15.58
C GLU A 166 -19.48 3.35 -14.65
N THR A 167 -19.22 3.26 -13.35
CA THR A 167 -19.73 4.20 -12.35
C THR A 167 -18.66 4.57 -11.34
N TRP A 168 -18.75 5.80 -10.83
CA TRP A 168 -17.89 6.25 -9.73
C TRP A 168 -18.43 5.71 -8.41
N THR A 169 -17.61 4.98 -7.68
CA THR A 169 -17.95 4.44 -6.36
C THR A 169 -16.93 4.89 -5.31
N PRO A 170 -17.35 5.12 -4.06
CA PRO A 170 -16.42 5.40 -2.96
C PRO A 170 -15.49 4.20 -2.74
N ARG A 171 -14.18 4.44 -2.81
CA ARG A 171 -13.17 3.48 -2.37
C ARG A 171 -12.95 3.59 -0.87
N TYR A 172 -12.71 4.82 -0.40
CA TYR A 172 -12.61 5.14 1.02
C TYR A 172 -12.86 6.62 1.32
N TYR A 173 -13.17 6.89 2.58
CA TYR A 173 -13.32 8.23 3.15
C TYR A 173 -12.16 8.54 4.09
N PHE A 174 -11.64 9.76 4.09
CA PHE A 174 -10.56 10.17 4.99
C PHE A 174 -10.70 11.62 5.46
N THR A 175 -9.96 11.97 6.51
CA THR A 175 -9.83 13.33 7.03
C THR A 175 -8.36 13.74 7.03
N LYS A 176 -8.05 14.97 7.43
CA LYS A 176 -6.68 15.48 7.61
C LYS A 176 -6.18 15.32 9.05
N GLU A 177 -6.89 14.55 9.87
CA GLU A 177 -6.50 14.32 11.26
C GLU A 177 -5.24 13.47 11.30
N GLU A 178 -4.16 14.04 11.82
CA GLU A 178 -2.88 13.36 11.96
C GLU A 178 -3.00 12.17 12.93
N LYS A 179 -2.36 11.07 12.55
CA LYS A 179 -2.24 9.83 13.31
C LYS A 179 -0.79 9.40 13.46
N PHE A 180 -0.55 8.64 14.51
CA PHE A 180 0.76 8.11 14.86
C PHE A 180 0.74 6.58 14.85
N PRO A 181 1.88 5.91 14.57
CA PRO A 181 2.00 4.44 14.66
C PRO A 181 1.47 3.82 15.96
N SER A 182 1.52 4.57 17.07
CA SER A 182 0.98 4.17 18.38
C SER A 182 -0.53 4.07 18.43
N ASP A 183 -1.26 4.88 17.64
CA ASP A 183 -2.73 4.93 17.62
C ASP A 183 -3.34 3.62 17.09
N PHE A 184 -2.51 2.73 16.55
CA PHE A 184 -2.92 1.48 15.94
C PHE A 184 -2.67 0.26 16.81
N ILE A 185 -1.82 0.37 17.84
CA ILE A 185 -1.39 -0.78 18.66
C ILE A 185 -2.60 -1.48 19.28
N ASP A 186 -3.56 -0.71 19.76
CA ASP A 186 -4.72 -1.24 20.49
C ASP A 186 -5.81 -1.79 19.55
N ILE A 187 -5.93 -1.25 18.33
CA ILE A 187 -6.85 -1.78 17.30
C ILE A 187 -6.54 -3.27 17.03
N PHE A 188 -5.26 -3.61 16.97
CA PHE A 188 -4.83 -4.98 16.69
C PHE A 188 -4.84 -5.90 17.89
N ARG A 189 -4.50 -5.39 19.08
CA ARG A 189 -4.57 -6.16 20.32
C ARG A 189 -6.00 -6.60 20.61
N ASN A 190 -6.94 -5.67 20.52
CA ASN A 190 -8.36 -5.95 20.76
C ASN A 190 -8.95 -6.89 19.71
N ASP A 191 -8.41 -6.87 18.49
CA ASP A 191 -8.87 -7.74 17.42
C ASP A 191 -8.31 -9.17 17.52
N LYS A 192 -7.05 -9.33 17.92
CA LYS A 192 -6.47 -10.65 18.22
C LYS A 192 -7.27 -11.39 19.29
N GLU A 193 -7.92 -10.70 20.22
CA GLU A 193 -8.78 -11.33 21.24
C GLU A 193 -10.18 -11.67 20.70
N ASN A 194 -10.70 -10.91 19.74
CA ASN A 194 -12.08 -11.05 19.23
C ASN A 194 -12.21 -11.89 17.94
N ASN A 195 -11.14 -12.04 17.15
CA ASN A 195 -11.17 -12.64 15.80
C ASN A 195 -10.21 -13.83 15.59
N ILE A 196 -9.77 -14.51 16.66
CA ILE A 196 -8.88 -15.69 16.66
C ILE A 196 -9.26 -16.78 15.64
N ASN A 197 -10.53 -16.84 15.21
CA ASN A 197 -11.08 -17.89 14.34
C ASN A 197 -11.42 -17.47 12.91
N LYS A 198 -11.22 -16.21 12.48
CA LYS A 198 -11.51 -15.82 11.08
C LYS A 198 -10.32 -16.15 10.18
N LYS A 199 -10.44 -17.21 9.37
CA LYS A 199 -9.53 -17.43 8.23
C LYS A 199 -9.64 -16.27 7.26
N VAL A 200 -8.60 -15.44 7.17
CA VAL A 200 -8.47 -14.49 6.06
C VAL A 200 -7.92 -15.21 4.83
N PRO A 201 -8.32 -14.80 3.62
CA PRO A 201 -7.68 -15.28 2.41
C PRO A 201 -6.22 -14.84 2.37
N LEU A 202 -5.34 -15.68 1.83
CA LEU A 202 -3.98 -15.26 1.49
C LEU A 202 -4.06 -14.29 0.31
N LEU A 203 -3.51 -13.10 0.47
CA LEU A 203 -3.54 -12.05 -0.54
C LEU A 203 -2.20 -11.36 -0.64
N ILE A 204 -1.61 -11.46 -1.83
CA ILE A 204 -0.33 -10.85 -2.18
C ILE A 204 -0.47 -10.20 -3.53
N THR A 205 -0.11 -8.93 -3.65
CA THR A 205 -0.30 -8.19 -4.89
C THR A 205 0.81 -7.19 -5.12
N LEU A 206 1.23 -7.06 -6.38
CA LEU A 206 2.31 -6.19 -6.79
C LEU A 206 1.94 -5.51 -8.11
N ALA A 207 2.14 -4.20 -8.17
CA ALA A 207 1.95 -3.46 -9.40
C ALA A 207 3.02 -3.87 -10.43
N LYS A 208 2.64 -3.84 -11.70
CA LYS A 208 3.53 -3.88 -12.87
C LYS A 208 3.33 -2.59 -13.65
N GLU A 209 4.30 -2.19 -14.47
CA GLU A 209 4.23 -0.95 -15.25
C GLU A 209 2.88 -0.76 -15.96
N ASN A 210 2.38 -1.83 -16.59
CA ASN A 210 1.12 -1.84 -17.34
C ASN A 210 0.06 -2.77 -16.73
N GLY A 211 0.15 -3.09 -15.45
CA GLY A 211 -0.68 -4.17 -14.91
C GLY A 211 -0.47 -4.49 -13.45
N ARG A 212 -0.83 -5.72 -13.07
CA ARG A 212 -0.72 -6.22 -11.69
C ARG A 212 -0.67 -7.73 -11.69
N ILE A 213 0.12 -8.26 -10.76
CA ILE A 213 0.09 -9.67 -10.43
C ILE A 213 -0.44 -9.84 -9.00
N THR A 214 -1.31 -10.83 -8.82
CA THR A 214 -1.97 -11.10 -7.54
C THR A 214 -2.01 -12.60 -7.28
N MET A 215 -1.63 -13.01 -6.08
CA MET A 215 -1.92 -14.31 -5.51
C MET A 215 -3.09 -14.15 -4.55
N LEU A 216 -4.18 -14.89 -4.80
CA LEU A 216 -5.33 -15.02 -3.92
C LEU A 216 -5.49 -16.51 -3.60
N ASP A 217 -5.18 -16.91 -2.38
CA ASP A 217 -5.13 -18.30 -1.91
C ASP A 217 -4.30 -19.24 -2.81
N ASP A 218 -4.95 -20.05 -3.64
CA ASP A 218 -4.33 -21.00 -4.57
C ASP A 218 -4.39 -20.49 -6.02
N LYS A 219 -4.74 -19.23 -6.25
CA LYS A 219 -4.91 -18.66 -7.59
C LYS A 219 -3.95 -17.50 -7.84
N MET A 220 -3.27 -17.56 -8.97
CA MET A 220 -2.56 -16.42 -9.53
C MET A 220 -3.41 -15.72 -10.57
N ILE A 221 -3.32 -14.40 -10.58
CA ILE A 221 -4.00 -13.53 -11.54
C ILE A 221 -2.98 -12.52 -12.03
N LEU A 222 -2.67 -12.55 -13.32
CA LEU A 222 -1.88 -11.53 -14.01
C LEU A 222 -2.83 -10.70 -14.88
N ARG A 223 -2.83 -9.40 -14.67
CA ARG A 223 -3.48 -8.42 -15.54
C ARG A 223 -2.40 -7.58 -16.18
N GLU A 224 -2.35 -7.52 -17.50
CA GLU A 224 -1.42 -6.68 -18.25
C GLU A 224 -2.19 -6.05 -19.41
N ASN A 225 -2.25 -4.73 -19.43
CA ASN A 225 -3.17 -3.97 -20.28
C ASN A 225 -4.61 -4.52 -20.10
N ASP A 226 -5.30 -4.85 -21.19
CA ASP A 226 -6.65 -5.44 -21.18
C ASP A 226 -6.67 -6.97 -21.08
N ARG A 227 -5.51 -7.62 -20.98
CA ARG A 227 -5.42 -9.08 -20.89
C ARG A 227 -5.42 -9.53 -19.44
N LYS A 228 -6.17 -10.59 -19.16
CA LYS A 228 -6.20 -11.28 -17.87
C LYS A 228 -5.87 -12.75 -18.07
N SER A 229 -4.82 -13.20 -17.38
CA SER A 229 -4.47 -14.61 -17.27
C SER A 229 -4.61 -15.05 -15.82
N SER A 230 -5.09 -16.26 -15.60
CA SER A 230 -5.14 -16.84 -14.25
C SER A 230 -4.88 -18.32 -14.27
N TRP A 231 -4.12 -18.79 -13.29
CA TRP A 231 -3.76 -20.20 -13.13
C TRP A 231 -3.76 -20.58 -11.65
N LYS A 232 -3.88 -21.87 -11.37
CA LYS A 232 -3.81 -22.41 -10.02
C LYS A 232 -2.34 -22.61 -9.61
N ILE A 233 -2.05 -22.41 -8.33
CA ILE A 233 -0.77 -22.69 -7.69
C ILE A 233 -0.99 -23.69 -6.55
N LEU A 234 -0.27 -24.80 -6.65
CA LEU A 234 -0.22 -25.83 -5.63
C LEU A 234 0.60 -25.34 -4.42
N LYS A 235 0.33 -25.90 -3.25
CA LYS A 235 0.90 -25.44 -1.97
C LYS A 235 2.44 -25.52 -1.98
N GLU A 236 2.97 -26.62 -2.51
CA GLU A 236 4.39 -26.91 -2.67
C GLU A 236 5.12 -25.89 -3.54
N ASN A 237 4.43 -25.26 -4.50
CA ASN A 237 5.01 -24.29 -5.43
C ASN A 237 4.90 -22.83 -4.93
N ARG A 238 4.25 -22.60 -3.77
CA ARG A 238 4.00 -21.23 -3.28
C ARG A 238 5.28 -20.47 -3.02
N VAL A 239 6.26 -21.06 -2.33
CA VAL A 239 7.53 -20.38 -2.00
C VAL A 239 8.28 -19.95 -3.26
N GLU A 240 8.32 -20.82 -4.27
CA GLU A 240 8.92 -20.48 -5.56
C GLU A 240 8.15 -19.35 -6.26
N ALA A 241 6.82 -19.40 -6.25
CA ALA A 241 5.97 -18.36 -6.83
C ALA A 241 6.15 -17.00 -6.12
N LEU A 242 6.28 -17.00 -4.80
CA LEU A 242 6.56 -15.79 -4.01
C LEU A 242 7.87 -15.13 -4.46
N LYS A 243 8.93 -15.93 -4.58
CA LYS A 243 10.24 -15.44 -5.05
C LYS A 243 10.16 -14.94 -6.50
N LYS A 244 9.58 -15.74 -7.40
CA LYS A 244 9.53 -15.45 -8.84
C LYS A 244 8.69 -14.22 -9.18
N TYR A 245 7.50 -14.08 -8.59
CA TYR A 245 6.52 -13.09 -9.04
C TYR A 245 6.49 -11.82 -8.18
N PHE A 246 6.86 -11.93 -6.90
CA PHE A 246 6.76 -10.86 -5.92
C PHE A 246 8.10 -10.47 -5.30
N ASN A 247 9.20 -11.14 -5.68
CA ASN A 247 10.52 -10.98 -5.07
C ASN A 247 10.52 -11.19 -3.55
N ILE A 248 9.59 -12.02 -3.05
CA ILE A 248 9.48 -12.36 -1.63
C ILE A 248 10.36 -13.57 -1.33
N ILE A 249 11.25 -13.42 -0.35
CA ILE A 249 12.09 -14.50 0.16
C ILE A 249 11.56 -14.91 1.55
N ILE A 250 11.07 -16.14 1.66
CA ILE A 250 10.77 -16.75 2.97
C ILE A 250 12.02 -17.50 3.42
N LYS A 251 12.63 -17.05 4.52
CA LYS A 251 13.61 -17.85 5.25
C LYS A 251 12.82 -18.92 6.01
N ILE A 252 12.97 -20.17 5.58
CA ILE A 252 12.41 -21.35 6.25
C ILE A 252 13.38 -21.76 7.36
#